data_AF-A0A3M1LM95-F1
#
_entry.id   AF-A0A3M1LM95-F1
#
_cell.length_a   1.000
_cell.length_b   1.000
_cell.length_c   1.000
_cell.angle_alpha   90.00
_cell.angle_beta   90.00
_cell.angle_gamma   90.00
#
_symmetry.space_group_name_H-M   'P 1'
#
loop_
_entity.id
_entity.type
_entity.pdbx_description
1 polymer ?
#
loop_
_entity_poly.entity_id
_entity_poly.type
_entity_poly.pdbx_seq_one_letter_code
_entity_poly.pdbx_strand_id
1 'polypeptide(L)'
;MDETLGNAQPSKDVVRWWWLQAALQDRAWILALAVVVVLTLLFLPPFQVVRRLGESGYTFFSAEQPTVVHPDGLVVRVDPDDLQGRFGVRLSAVPSLNFLEGSAGKALYKAVEALPPYLTVKSPYYRLESRGTTPRQVEIRVQIPPDLQSWMALDLYTWDGERWSWVGGHRDAQAGELVIRTDEVPASLVLVQAAAQPPVVGVELQAGTALANARL
;
A
#
# COMPACT_ATOMS: atom_id res chain seq x y z
N MET A 1 44.57 11.49 -87.27
CA MET A 1 45.25 10.48 -86.42
C MET A 1 46.11 11.31 -85.49
N ASP A 2 45.89 11.41 -84.19
CA ASP A 2 45.22 10.55 -83.20
C ASP A 2 45.08 11.44 -81.94
N GLU A 3 43.88 11.58 -81.36
CA GLU A 3 43.72 12.21 -80.04
C GLU A 3 42.87 11.29 -79.18
N THR A 4 43.59 10.55 -78.34
CA THR A 4 43.10 9.64 -77.31
C THR A 4 42.40 10.43 -76.20
N LEU A 5 41.08 10.23 -76.05
CA LEU A 5 40.34 10.67 -74.87
C LEU A 5 40.74 9.81 -73.67
N GLY A 6 41.66 10.34 -72.85
CA GLY A 6 42.03 9.78 -71.56
C GLY A 6 40.89 9.93 -70.54
N ASN A 7 40.28 8.81 -70.19
CA ASN A 7 39.30 8.65 -69.13
C ASN A 7 39.94 8.95 -67.76
N ALA A 8 39.66 10.11 -67.17
CA ALA A 8 40.11 10.47 -65.82
C ALA A 8 39.12 9.94 -64.77
N GLN A 9 39.52 8.88 -64.06
CA GLN A 9 38.76 8.32 -62.95
C GLN A 9 39.16 9.03 -61.63
N PRO A 10 38.22 9.57 -60.84
CA PRO A 10 38.56 10.32 -59.63
C PRO A 10 39.12 9.43 -58.50
N SER A 11 40.05 10.00 -57.72
CA SER A 11 40.85 9.29 -56.71
C SER A 11 40.04 8.84 -55.49
N LYS A 12 40.45 7.70 -54.92
CA LYS A 12 39.77 6.96 -53.84
C LYS A 12 39.82 7.66 -52.47
N ASP A 13 40.57 8.75 -52.34
CA ASP A 13 40.80 9.43 -51.07
C ASP A 13 39.68 10.40 -50.68
N VAL A 14 38.91 10.88 -51.67
CA VAL A 14 37.72 11.72 -51.43
C VAL A 14 36.57 10.93 -50.80
N VAL A 15 36.55 9.61 -51.03
CA VAL A 15 35.45 8.73 -50.58
C VAL A 15 35.55 8.44 -49.08
N ARG A 16 36.74 8.49 -48.45
CA ARG A 16 36.92 8.11 -47.04
C ARG A 16 36.43 9.17 -46.04
N TRP A 17 36.41 10.45 -46.42
CA TRP A 17 35.95 11.54 -45.55
C TRP A 17 34.42 11.66 -45.46
N TRP A 18 33.69 11.12 -46.43
CA TRP A 18 32.21 11.16 -46.46
C TRP A 18 31.53 10.17 -45.52
N TRP A 19 32.16 9.02 -45.22
CA TRP A 19 31.55 8.00 -44.36
C TRP A 19 31.64 8.32 -42.85
N LEU A 20 32.59 9.17 -42.44
CA LEU A 20 32.78 9.49 -41.01
C LEU A 20 31.74 10.48 -40.47
N GLN A 21 31.22 11.37 -41.32
CA GLN A 21 30.13 12.30 -40.95
C GLN A 21 28.75 11.63 -40.96
N ALA A 22 28.56 10.59 -41.78
CA ALA A 22 27.26 9.91 -41.92
C ALA A 22 26.89 9.05 -40.69
N ALA A 23 27.87 8.49 -39.97
CA ALA A 23 27.60 7.57 -38.86
C ALA A 23 27.06 8.25 -37.57
N LEU A 24 27.18 9.57 -37.45
CA LEU A 24 26.64 10.34 -36.32
C LEU A 24 25.27 10.97 -36.66
N GLN A 25 25.03 11.28 -37.94
CA GLN A 25 23.72 11.74 -38.44
C GLN A 25 22.64 10.64 -38.29
N ASP A 26 23.02 9.38 -38.50
CA ASP A 26 22.14 8.20 -38.42
C ASP A 26 21.76 7.77 -37.00
N ARG A 27 22.21 8.48 -35.95
CA ARG A 27 21.86 8.18 -34.55
C ARG A 27 21.09 9.29 -33.86
N ALA A 28 21.13 10.51 -34.41
CA ALA A 28 20.40 11.65 -33.86
C ALA A 28 18.88 11.44 -33.92
N TRP A 29 18.38 10.80 -34.99
CA TRP A 29 16.95 10.48 -35.11
C TRP A 29 16.52 9.38 -34.12
N ILE A 30 17.42 8.43 -33.78
CA ILE A 30 17.16 7.41 -32.76
C ILE A 30 17.06 8.06 -31.38
N LEU A 31 17.95 9.01 -31.07
CA LEU A 31 17.89 9.77 -29.82
C LEU A 31 16.64 10.65 -29.76
N ALA A 32 16.30 11.34 -30.85
CA ALA A 32 15.08 12.14 -30.94
C ALA A 32 13.82 11.26 -30.79
N LEU A 33 13.78 10.10 -31.44
CA LEU A 33 12.70 9.13 -31.32
C LEU A 33 12.63 8.57 -29.90
N ALA A 34 13.76 8.24 -29.28
CA ALA A 34 13.82 7.77 -27.91
C ALA A 34 13.31 8.83 -26.92
N VAL A 35 13.68 10.10 -27.10
CA VAL A 35 13.16 11.22 -26.28
C VAL A 35 11.65 11.39 -26.48
N VAL A 36 11.16 11.34 -27.72
CA VAL A 36 9.72 11.43 -28.00
C VAL A 36 8.99 10.22 -27.42
N VAL A 37 9.51 9.01 -27.55
CA VAL A 37 8.94 7.79 -26.95
C VAL A 37 8.95 7.88 -25.43
N VAL A 38 10.01 8.38 -24.81
CA VAL A 38 10.08 8.61 -23.36
C VAL A 38 9.04 9.65 -22.92
N LEU A 39 8.92 10.78 -23.64
CA LEU A 39 7.92 11.81 -23.36
C LEU A 39 6.49 11.30 -23.58
N THR A 40 6.29 10.46 -24.59
CA THR A 40 4.99 9.85 -24.92
C THR A 40 4.63 8.77 -23.90
N LEU A 41 5.58 7.93 -23.48
CA LEU A 41 5.41 6.99 -22.36
C LEU A 41 5.18 7.70 -21.03
N LEU A 42 5.74 8.91 -20.86
CA LEU A 42 5.43 9.78 -19.71
C LEU A 42 3.98 10.30 -19.76
N PHE A 43 3.42 10.47 -20.96
CA PHE A 43 2.10 11.03 -21.20
C PHE A 43 1.01 9.98 -21.49
N LEU A 44 1.37 8.71 -21.69
CA LEU A 44 0.42 7.62 -21.85
C LEU A 44 -0.23 7.33 -20.49
N PRO A 45 -1.57 7.42 -20.36
CA PRO A 45 -2.24 6.90 -19.19
C PRO A 45 -2.17 5.37 -19.29
N PRO A 46 -1.56 4.67 -18.32
CA PRO A 46 -2.04 4.71 -16.94
C PRO A 46 -0.92 4.73 -15.85
N PHE A 47 -0.95 5.72 -14.95
CA PHE A 47 -0.45 5.69 -13.55
C PHE A 47 1.07 5.82 -13.20
N GLN A 48 1.39 6.96 -12.55
CA GLN A 48 2.11 7.08 -11.25
C GLN A 48 3.67 7.07 -11.19
N VAL A 49 4.40 7.63 -12.16
CA VAL A 49 5.86 7.91 -11.97
C VAL A 49 6.10 9.31 -11.39
N VAL A 50 5.42 10.34 -11.92
CA VAL A 50 5.64 11.74 -11.51
C VAL A 50 5.14 12.00 -10.08
N ARG A 51 4.11 11.28 -9.62
CA ARG A 51 3.62 11.36 -8.22
C ARG A 51 4.56 10.72 -7.19
N ARG A 52 5.57 9.94 -7.60
CA ARG A 52 6.60 9.42 -6.69
C ARG A 52 7.74 10.40 -6.43
N LEU A 53 7.86 11.44 -7.26
CA LEU A 53 8.92 12.45 -7.17
C LEU A 53 8.46 13.72 -6.42
N GLY A 54 7.18 13.80 -6.05
CA GLY A 54 6.64 14.84 -5.17
C GLY A 54 6.82 14.45 -3.70
N GLU A 55 7.71 15.15 -3.02
CA GLU A 55 8.16 14.96 -1.64
C GLU A 55 7.04 14.57 -0.63
N SER A 56 7.31 13.51 0.14
CA SER A 56 6.59 12.95 1.30
C SER A 56 5.56 11.82 1.12
N GLY A 57 5.01 11.56 -0.07
CA GLY A 57 4.14 10.40 -0.31
C GLY A 57 2.78 10.43 0.41
N TYR A 58 2.36 11.58 0.93
CA TYR A 58 1.02 11.80 1.49
C TYR A 58 0.03 12.23 0.41
N THR A 59 -1.20 11.74 0.51
CA THR A 59 -2.34 12.19 -0.30
C THR A 59 -3.26 13.01 0.59
N PHE A 60 -3.52 14.26 0.20
CA PHE A 60 -4.39 15.17 0.95
C PHE A 60 -5.84 15.05 0.45
N PHE A 61 -6.78 15.09 1.39
CA PHE A 61 -8.20 15.05 1.09
C PHE A 61 -8.72 16.44 0.69
N SER A 62 -9.70 16.44 -0.21
CA SER A 62 -10.46 17.63 -0.63
C SER A 62 -11.89 17.22 -1.02
N ALA A 63 -12.73 18.20 -1.37
CA ALA A 63 -14.07 17.92 -1.87
C ALA A 63 -14.07 17.07 -3.15
N GLU A 64 -13.05 17.25 -4.01
CA GLU A 64 -12.86 16.47 -5.25
C GLU A 64 -12.20 15.11 -4.98
N GLN A 65 -11.45 14.98 -3.89
CA GLN A 65 -10.77 13.75 -3.48
C GLN A 65 -11.08 13.39 -2.02
N PRO A 66 -12.31 12.94 -1.71
CA PRO A 66 -12.70 12.54 -0.36
C PRO A 66 -12.24 11.12 0.00
N THR A 67 -11.62 10.39 -0.93
CA THR A 67 -11.28 8.97 -0.76
C THR A 67 -9.88 8.68 -1.28
N VAL A 68 -9.11 7.93 -0.50
CA VAL A 68 -7.77 7.42 -0.83
C VAL A 68 -7.81 5.90 -0.76
N VAL A 69 -7.33 5.24 -1.81
CA VAL A 69 -7.37 3.78 -1.96
C VAL A 69 -5.95 3.26 -2.10
N HIS A 70 -5.63 2.21 -1.35
CA HIS A 70 -4.44 1.39 -1.51
C HIS A 70 -4.77 0.16 -2.37
N PRO A 71 -3.89 -0.26 -3.30
CA PRO A 71 -4.15 -1.40 -4.19
C PRO A 71 -4.43 -2.73 -3.47
N ASP A 72 -3.88 -2.90 -2.27
CA ASP A 72 -4.10 -4.10 -1.45
C ASP A 72 -5.43 -4.08 -0.66
N GLY A 73 -6.40 -3.26 -1.04
CA GLY A 73 -7.75 -3.29 -0.48
C GLY A 73 -7.97 -2.48 0.80
N LEU A 74 -7.10 -1.51 1.10
CA LEU A 74 -7.34 -0.53 2.17
C LEU A 74 -7.90 0.76 1.58
N VAL A 75 -9.02 1.23 2.10
CA VAL A 75 -9.65 2.49 1.70
C VAL A 75 -9.79 3.39 2.91
N VAL A 76 -9.43 4.65 2.76
CA VAL A 76 -9.67 5.70 3.75
C VAL A 76 -10.53 6.78 3.11
N ARG A 77 -11.64 7.10 3.77
CA ARG A 77 -12.61 8.11 3.34
C ARG A 77 -12.87 9.10 4.45
N VAL A 78 -13.05 10.35 4.06
CA VAL A 78 -13.45 11.44 4.95
C VAL A 78 -14.67 12.14 4.36
N ASP A 79 -15.49 12.73 5.21
CA ASP A 79 -16.52 13.66 4.76
C ASP A 79 -15.84 15.02 4.45
N PRO A 80 -15.99 15.58 3.22
CA PRO A 80 -15.49 16.91 2.91
C PRO A 80 -15.98 18.00 3.87
N ASP A 81 -17.19 17.88 4.40
CA ASP A 81 -17.79 18.87 5.30
C ASP A 81 -17.14 18.85 6.70
N ASP A 82 -16.48 17.74 7.07
CA ASP A 82 -15.76 17.58 8.34
C ASP A 82 -14.29 18.05 8.26
N LEU A 83 -13.81 18.50 7.08
CA LEU A 83 -12.44 18.97 6.90
C LEU A 83 -12.25 20.39 7.46
N GLN A 84 -11.67 20.48 8.65
CA GLN A 84 -11.33 21.78 9.29
C GLN A 84 -9.97 22.36 8.85
N GLY A 85 -9.29 21.71 7.92
CA GLY A 85 -7.96 22.12 7.44
C GLY A 85 -7.39 21.14 6.43
N ARG A 86 -6.07 21.19 6.23
CA ARG A 86 -5.38 20.17 5.42
C ARG A 86 -5.23 18.90 6.24
N PHE A 87 -5.86 17.84 5.75
CA PHE A 87 -5.67 16.48 6.24
C PHE A 87 -5.14 15.61 5.11
N GLY A 88 -4.12 14.82 5.37
CA GLY A 88 -3.59 13.88 4.40
C GLY A 88 -3.12 12.58 5.03
N VAL A 89 -3.18 11.52 4.25
CA VAL A 89 -2.75 10.18 4.67
C VAL A 89 -1.75 9.60 3.69
N ARG A 90 -0.84 8.79 4.21
CA ARG A 90 0.03 7.91 3.44
C ARG A 90 -0.30 6.48 3.84
N LEU A 91 -0.69 5.70 2.84
CA LEU A 91 -1.05 4.30 3.00
C LEU A 91 0.08 3.44 2.43
N SER A 92 0.47 2.42 3.17
CA SER A 92 1.38 1.38 2.68
C SER A 92 0.99 0.04 3.26
N ALA A 93 1.41 -1.04 2.60
CA ALA A 93 1.15 -2.40 3.06
C ALA A 93 2.43 -3.22 3.01
N VAL A 94 2.55 -4.12 3.99
CA VAL A 94 3.56 -5.17 4.02
C VAL A 94 2.84 -6.49 3.76
N PRO A 95 3.21 -7.25 2.71
CA PRO A 95 2.61 -8.54 2.42
C PRO A 95 2.63 -9.47 3.65
N SER A 96 1.54 -10.21 3.87
CA SER A 96 1.39 -11.07 5.05
C SER A 96 2.53 -12.09 5.19
N LEU A 97 3.01 -12.64 4.08
CA LEU A 97 4.16 -13.55 4.05
C LEU A 97 5.40 -12.88 4.65
N ASN A 98 5.79 -11.72 4.12
CA ASN A 98 6.95 -10.97 4.60
C ASN A 98 6.80 -10.51 6.05
N PHE A 99 5.57 -10.16 6.43
CA PHE A 99 5.24 -9.79 7.80
C PHE A 99 5.45 -10.96 8.75
N LEU A 100 4.78 -12.09 8.52
CA LEU A 100 4.78 -13.26 9.40
C LEU A 100 6.13 -13.97 9.45
N GLU A 101 6.88 -14.01 8.35
CA GLU A 101 8.25 -14.56 8.33
C GLU A 101 9.30 -13.62 8.96
N GLY A 102 8.91 -12.40 9.34
CA GLY A 102 9.80 -11.43 10.00
C GLY A 102 10.80 -10.74 9.07
N SER A 103 10.65 -10.88 7.75
CA SER A 103 11.53 -10.25 6.75
C SER A 103 11.22 -8.76 6.54
N ALA A 104 10.15 -8.24 7.16
CA ALA A 104 9.74 -6.84 7.10
C ALA A 104 10.52 -5.89 8.04
N GLY A 105 11.55 -6.38 8.72
CA GLY A 105 12.46 -5.61 9.58
C GLY A 105 12.20 -5.76 11.08
N LYS A 106 13.19 -5.34 11.89
CA LYS A 106 13.23 -5.60 13.35
C LYS A 106 12.01 -5.10 14.12
N ALA A 107 11.44 -3.95 13.74
CA ALA A 107 10.28 -3.40 14.42
C ALA A 107 9.02 -4.27 14.23
N LEU A 108 8.82 -4.81 13.02
CA LEU A 108 7.70 -5.68 12.71
C LEU A 108 7.92 -7.11 13.20
N TYR A 109 9.18 -7.55 13.30
CA TYR A 109 9.51 -8.82 13.96
C TYR A 109 8.97 -8.88 15.39
N LYS A 110 9.16 -7.81 16.18
CA LYS A 110 8.57 -7.69 17.54
C LYS A 110 7.04 -7.79 17.51
N ALA A 111 6.39 -7.19 16.51
CA ALA A 111 4.94 -7.27 16.36
C ALA A 111 4.47 -8.71 16.13
N VAL A 112 5.21 -9.50 15.35
CA VAL A 112 4.93 -10.94 15.14
C VAL A 112 5.13 -11.73 16.43
N GLU A 113 6.24 -11.52 17.15
CA GLU A 113 6.50 -12.22 18.42
C GLU A 113 5.43 -11.94 19.48
N ALA A 114 4.90 -10.71 19.50
CA ALA A 114 3.87 -10.30 20.43
C ALA A 114 2.45 -10.65 19.96
N LEU A 115 2.28 -11.23 18.76
CA LEU A 115 0.97 -11.58 18.24
C LEU A 115 0.33 -12.67 19.10
N PRO A 116 -0.86 -12.45 19.69
CA PRO A 116 -1.51 -13.44 20.51
C PRO A 116 -1.74 -14.76 19.74
N PRO A 117 -1.49 -15.94 20.33
CA PRO A 117 -1.49 -17.22 19.62
C PRO A 117 -2.87 -17.65 19.13
N TYR A 118 -3.94 -17.02 19.62
CA TYR A 118 -5.31 -17.26 19.18
C TYR A 118 -5.72 -16.38 17.98
N LEU A 119 -4.85 -15.49 17.49
CA LEU A 119 -5.10 -14.62 16.35
C LEU A 119 -4.36 -15.12 15.12
N THR A 120 -5.08 -15.31 14.02
CA THR A 120 -4.52 -15.66 12.71
C THR A 120 -4.62 -14.46 11.77
N VAL A 121 -3.49 -13.97 11.27
CA VAL A 121 -3.45 -12.86 10.30
C VAL A 121 -4.04 -13.28 8.96
N LYS A 122 -4.94 -12.46 8.40
CA LYS A 122 -5.65 -12.71 7.14
C LYS A 122 -5.43 -11.64 6.07
N SER A 123 -4.90 -10.47 6.42
CA SER A 123 -4.55 -9.41 5.45
C SER A 123 -3.06 -9.07 5.49
N PRO A 124 -2.57 -8.25 4.54
CA PRO A 124 -1.32 -7.51 4.73
C PRO A 124 -1.32 -6.71 6.04
N TYR A 125 -0.12 -6.38 6.51
CA TYR A 125 0.05 -5.39 7.57
C TYR A 125 0.01 -4.00 6.94
N TYR A 126 -1.08 -3.28 7.16
CA TYR A 126 -1.25 -1.92 6.68
C TYR A 126 -0.62 -0.93 7.63
N ARG A 127 0.08 0.06 7.09
CA ARG A 127 0.58 1.22 7.83
C ARG A 127 -0.12 2.47 7.30
N LEU A 128 -0.66 3.24 8.23
CA LEU A 128 -1.37 4.48 7.96
C LEU A 128 -0.63 5.60 8.69
N GLU A 129 -0.11 6.54 7.93
CA GLU A 129 0.49 7.75 8.48
C GLU A 129 -0.43 8.91 8.14
N SER A 130 -0.89 9.65 9.15
CA SER A 130 -1.70 10.85 8.97
C SER A 130 -0.85 12.11 9.15
N ARG A 131 -1.27 13.20 8.51
CA ARG A 131 -0.63 14.51 8.62
C ARG A 131 -1.68 15.61 8.56
N GLY A 132 -1.48 16.65 9.36
CA GLY A 132 -2.35 17.82 9.43
C GLY A 132 -3.48 17.65 10.44
N THR A 133 -4.59 18.34 10.24
CA THR A 133 -5.72 18.36 11.19
C THR A 133 -6.66 17.19 10.91
N THR A 134 -6.75 16.23 11.83
CA THR A 134 -7.65 15.08 11.67
C THR A 134 -9.12 15.56 11.64
N PRO A 135 -9.95 15.07 10.70
CA PRO A 135 -11.38 15.38 10.66
C PRO A 135 -12.11 14.80 11.87
N ARG A 136 -13.36 15.21 12.07
CA ARG A 136 -14.20 14.68 13.16
C ARG A 136 -14.44 13.17 13.02
N GLN A 137 -14.54 12.67 11.79
CA GLN A 137 -14.76 11.27 11.53
C GLN A 137 -14.01 10.85 10.26
N VAL A 138 -13.30 9.74 10.37
CA VAL A 138 -12.61 9.05 9.27
C VAL A 138 -13.19 7.65 9.17
N GLU A 139 -13.62 7.28 7.97
CA GLU A 139 -14.06 5.93 7.66
C GLU A 139 -12.92 5.15 7.02
N ILE A 140 -12.56 4.02 7.61
CA ILE A 140 -11.52 3.13 7.09
C ILE A 140 -12.18 1.80 6.75
N ARG A 141 -11.92 1.32 5.53
CA ARG A 141 -12.45 0.06 5.02
C ARG A 141 -11.31 -0.85 4.61
N VAL A 142 -11.41 -2.12 5.00
CA VAL A 142 -10.45 -3.16 4.67
C VAL A 142 -11.18 -4.25 3.92
N GLN A 143 -10.75 -4.53 2.70
CA GLN A 143 -11.29 -5.61 1.90
C GLN A 143 -11.07 -6.95 2.61
N ILE A 144 -12.14 -7.74 2.73
CA ILE A 144 -12.05 -9.11 3.21
C ILE A 144 -11.53 -9.97 2.04
N PRO A 145 -10.44 -10.74 2.23
CA PRO A 145 -9.96 -11.66 1.21
C PRO A 145 -11.04 -12.66 0.81
N PRO A 146 -11.23 -12.92 -0.50
CA PRO A 146 -12.30 -13.78 -0.98
C PRO A 146 -12.05 -15.27 -0.67
N ASP A 147 -10.81 -15.66 -0.40
CA ASP A 147 -10.33 -17.02 -0.14
C ASP A 147 -10.50 -17.48 1.32
N LEU A 148 -11.12 -16.65 2.17
CA LEU A 148 -11.38 -17.02 3.56
C LEU A 148 -12.43 -18.14 3.66
N GLN A 149 -12.01 -19.27 4.26
CA GLN A 149 -12.87 -20.43 4.51
C GLN A 149 -14.04 -20.12 5.47
N SER A 150 -13.86 -19.15 6.38
CA SER A 150 -14.89 -18.70 7.30
C SER A 150 -14.76 -17.20 7.55
N TRP A 151 -15.89 -16.50 7.55
CA TRP A 151 -15.98 -15.07 7.84
C TRP A 151 -16.26 -14.78 9.32
N MET A 152 -16.32 -15.82 10.14
CA MET A 152 -16.58 -15.68 11.57
C MET A 152 -15.34 -15.14 12.29
N ALA A 153 -15.60 -14.31 13.31
CA ALA A 153 -14.59 -13.75 14.21
C ALA A 153 -13.47 -12.98 13.48
N LEU A 154 -13.84 -12.27 12.41
CA LEU A 154 -12.95 -11.32 11.74
C LEU A 154 -13.01 -9.97 12.45
N ASP A 155 -11.85 -9.45 12.80
CA ASP A 155 -11.69 -8.17 13.48
C ASP A 155 -10.42 -7.46 13.00
N LEU A 156 -10.39 -6.13 13.14
CA LEU A 156 -9.19 -5.34 12.92
C LEU A 156 -8.42 -5.15 14.23
N TYR A 157 -7.10 -5.29 14.13
CA TYR A 157 -6.17 -5.04 15.20
C TYR A 157 -5.11 -4.03 14.77
N THR A 158 -4.61 -3.27 15.73
CA THR A 158 -3.52 -2.31 15.55
C THR A 158 -2.36 -2.65 16.48
N TRP A 159 -1.16 -2.25 16.07
CA TRP A 159 0.08 -2.46 16.80
C TRP A 159 0.68 -1.10 17.14
N ASP A 160 0.87 -0.82 18.43
CA ASP A 160 1.40 0.46 18.93
C ASP A 160 2.93 0.48 19.11
N GLY A 161 3.60 -0.65 18.84
CA GLY A 161 5.03 -0.83 19.12
C GLY A 161 5.33 -1.75 20.30
N GLU A 162 4.33 -2.04 21.13
CA GLU A 162 4.45 -2.85 22.33
C GLU A 162 3.40 -3.95 22.43
N ARG A 163 2.16 -3.67 22.06
CA ARG A 163 1.03 -4.59 22.18
C ARG A 163 0.07 -4.47 21.00
N TRP A 164 -0.63 -5.57 20.77
CA TRP A 164 -1.78 -5.60 19.87
C TRP A 164 -3.02 -5.13 20.63
N SER A 165 -3.75 -4.19 20.05
CA SER A 165 -5.04 -3.75 20.56
C SER A 165 -6.13 -3.96 19.51
N TRP A 166 -7.28 -4.42 19.98
CA TRP A 166 -8.48 -4.56 19.17
C TRP A 166 -9.00 -3.18 18.76
N VAL A 167 -9.26 -3.00 17.47
CA VAL A 167 -9.88 -1.80 16.90
C VAL A 167 -11.36 -2.04 16.61
N GLY A 168 -11.74 -3.29 16.35
CA GLY A 168 -13.09 -3.67 15.94
C GLY A 168 -13.27 -3.69 14.43
N GLY A 169 -14.51 -3.51 14.00
CA GLY A 169 -14.88 -3.51 12.60
C GLY A 169 -16.29 -4.05 12.40
N HIS A 170 -17.11 -3.25 11.75
CA HIS A 170 -18.41 -3.71 11.29
C HIS A 170 -18.27 -4.30 9.90
N ARG A 171 -18.82 -5.50 9.69
CA ARG A 171 -18.81 -6.13 8.38
C ARG A 171 -19.87 -5.51 7.47
N ASP A 172 -19.43 -4.95 6.35
CA ASP A 172 -20.29 -4.70 5.20
C ASP A 172 -20.34 -5.96 4.33
N ALA A 173 -21.43 -6.72 4.46
CA ALA A 173 -21.59 -7.99 3.75
C ALA A 173 -21.81 -7.81 2.24
N GLN A 174 -22.29 -6.66 1.78
CA GLN A 174 -22.53 -6.40 0.36
C GLN A 174 -21.23 -6.02 -0.35
N ALA A 175 -20.40 -5.20 0.31
CA ALA A 175 -19.10 -4.81 -0.22
C ALA A 175 -18.00 -5.85 0.02
N GLY A 176 -18.19 -6.75 1.00
CA GLY A 176 -17.15 -7.70 1.41
C GLY A 176 -16.00 -7.00 2.14
N GLU A 177 -16.32 -6.02 2.99
CA GLU A 177 -15.36 -5.16 3.67
C GLU A 177 -15.58 -5.19 5.20
N LEU A 178 -14.52 -4.99 5.98
CA LEU A 178 -14.62 -4.53 7.37
C LEU A 178 -14.49 -3.01 7.40
N VAL A 179 -15.42 -2.35 8.07
CA VAL A 179 -15.52 -0.89 8.15
C VAL A 179 -15.39 -0.44 9.59
N ILE A 180 -14.53 0.55 9.83
CA ILE A 180 -14.45 1.29 11.08
C ILE A 180 -14.67 2.77 10.83
N ARG A 181 -15.24 3.47 11.81
CA ARG A 181 -15.34 4.92 11.83
C ARG A 181 -14.71 5.43 13.11
N THR A 182 -13.73 6.31 12.98
CA THR A 182 -12.87 6.75 14.09
C THR A 182 -12.50 8.21 13.91
N ASP A 183 -12.30 8.91 15.01
CA ASP A 183 -11.72 10.27 15.07
C ASP A 183 -10.18 10.24 15.19
N GLU A 184 -9.62 9.08 15.52
CA GLU A 184 -8.18 8.84 15.54
C GLU A 184 -7.76 7.79 14.49
N VAL A 185 -6.83 8.15 13.61
CA VAL A 185 -6.32 7.22 12.59
C VAL A 185 -5.28 6.29 13.22
N PRO A 186 -5.53 4.97 13.27
CA PRO A 186 -4.58 4.02 13.84
C PRO A 186 -3.31 3.95 12.97
N ALA A 187 -2.14 3.89 13.62
CA ALA A 187 -0.85 3.85 12.90
C ALA A 187 -0.68 2.60 12.03
N SER A 188 -1.35 1.50 12.40
CA SER A 188 -1.37 0.27 11.62
C SER A 188 -2.70 -0.45 11.70
N LEU A 189 -2.98 -1.30 10.73
CA LEU A 189 -4.15 -2.18 10.73
C LEU A 189 -3.80 -3.56 10.16
N VAL A 190 -4.35 -4.59 10.78
CA VAL A 190 -4.33 -5.97 10.29
C VAL A 190 -5.70 -6.58 10.49
N LEU A 191 -6.23 -7.24 9.46
CA LEU A 191 -7.35 -8.14 9.58
C LEU A 191 -6.88 -9.46 10.16
N VAL A 192 -7.46 -9.85 11.29
CA VAL A 192 -7.20 -11.14 11.93
C VAL A 192 -8.48 -11.93 12.08
N GLN A 193 -8.33 -13.25 12.15
CA GLN A 193 -9.36 -14.17 12.56
C GLN A 193 -9.03 -14.69 13.97
N ALA A 194 -9.93 -14.47 14.92
CA ALA A 194 -9.78 -14.98 16.28
C ALA A 194 -10.32 -16.41 16.39
N ALA A 195 -9.52 -17.30 16.99
CA ALA A 195 -9.98 -18.62 17.39
C ALA A 195 -10.91 -18.50 18.62
N ALA A 196 -11.92 -19.38 18.69
CA ALA A 196 -12.79 -19.46 19.85
C ALA A 196 -11.97 -19.80 21.10
N GLN A 197 -12.00 -18.91 22.10
CA GLN A 197 -11.42 -19.19 23.40
C GLN A 197 -12.47 -19.80 24.33
N PRO A 198 -12.13 -20.84 25.12
CA PRO A 198 -13.05 -21.38 26.11
C PRO A 198 -13.35 -20.30 27.16
N PRO A 199 -14.62 -20.09 27.54
CA PRO A 199 -14.96 -19.12 28.55
C PRO A 199 -14.32 -19.50 29.89
N VAL A 200 -13.63 -18.55 30.52
CA VAL A 200 -13.09 -18.72 31.87
C VAL A 200 -14.05 -18.03 32.84
N VAL A 201 -14.71 -18.82 33.68
CA VAL A 201 -15.54 -18.31 34.77
C VAL A 201 -14.73 -18.36 36.06
N GLY A 202 -14.35 -17.20 36.58
CA GLY A 202 -13.77 -17.08 37.91
C GLY A 202 -14.86 -16.89 38.96
N VAL A 203 -14.81 -17.67 40.04
CA VAL A 203 -15.66 -17.47 41.21
C VAL A 203 -14.77 -16.99 42.35
N GLU A 204 -14.94 -15.74 42.77
CA GLU A 204 -14.31 -15.22 43.98
C GLU A 204 -15.13 -15.68 45.19
N LEU A 205 -14.59 -16.59 45.99
CA LEU A 205 -15.21 -17.02 47.24
C LEU A 205 -14.79 -16.07 48.37
N GLN A 206 -15.72 -15.27 48.89
CA GLN A 206 -15.48 -14.54 50.13
C GLN A 206 -15.20 -15.52 51.28
N ALA A 207 -14.11 -15.28 52.01
CA ALA A 207 -13.77 -16.03 53.21
C ALA A 207 -14.87 -15.87 54.27
N GLY A 208 -15.72 -16.88 54.43
CA GLY A 208 -16.81 -16.90 55.41
C GLY A 208 -18.05 -17.70 55.01
N THR A 209 -18.20 -18.03 53.72
CA THR A 209 -19.38 -18.78 53.25
C THR A 209 -19.13 -20.29 53.36
N ALA A 210 -19.69 -20.91 54.40
CA ALA A 210 -19.69 -22.36 54.56
C ALA A 210 -20.39 -23.03 53.36
N LEU A 211 -19.70 -23.96 52.69
CA LEU A 211 -20.24 -24.80 51.63
C LEU A 211 -21.23 -25.83 52.21
N ALA A 212 -22.44 -25.38 52.52
CA ALA A 212 -23.57 -26.26 52.76
C ALA A 212 -24.40 -26.33 51.47
N ASN A 213 -24.35 -27.48 50.80
CA ASN A 213 -25.24 -27.92 49.72
C ASN A 213 -24.84 -27.54 48.28
N ALA A 214 -23.79 -28.18 47.77
CA ALA A 214 -23.73 -28.50 46.34
C ALA A 214 -23.89 -30.03 46.18
N ARG A 215 -25.07 -30.48 45.77
CA ARG A 215 -25.27 -31.85 45.25
C ARG A 215 -25.08 -31.80 43.74
N LEU A 216 -24.10 -32.55 43.24
CA LEU A 216 -23.97 -32.94 41.84
C LEU A 216 -25.08 -33.92 41.46
#